data_AF-A0A916B051-F1
#
_entry.id   AF-A0A916B051-F1
#
_cell.length_a   1.000
_cell.length_b   1.000
_cell.length_c   1.000
_cell.angle_alpha   90.00
_cell.angle_beta   90.00
_cell.angle_gamma   90.00
#
_symmetry.space_group_name_H-M   'P 1'
#
loop_
_entity.id
_entity.type
_entity.pdbx_description
1 polymer ?
#
loop_
_entity_poly.entity_id
_entity_poly.type
_entity_poly.pdbx_seq_one_letter_code
_entity_poly.pdbx_strand_id
1 'polypeptide(L)' 'MDKDNFLEDKRTQQAVIMSLIIIGEAATKVMDGYTDFSQAHPEVPWHNMRGMRNRIAHGYFDINLG' A
#
# COMPACT_ATOMS: atom_id res chain seq x y z
N MET A 1 2.26 6.34 -19.95
CA MET A 1 1.40 5.16 -19.93
C MET A 1 0.01 5.64 -19.57
N ASP A 2 -0.97 5.40 -20.43
CA ASP A 2 -2.39 5.64 -20.12
C ASP A 2 -2.97 4.43 -19.37
N LYS A 3 -4.26 4.48 -19.01
CA LYS A 3 -4.94 3.43 -18.23
C LYS A 3 -4.86 2.08 -18.95
N ASP A 4 -5.15 2.05 -20.24
CA ASP A 4 -5.24 0.80 -21.01
C ASP A 4 -3.86 0.13 -21.11
N ASN A 5 -2.81 0.91 -21.40
CA ASN A 5 -1.44 0.40 -21.40
C ASN A 5 -1.01 -0.12 -20.01
N PHE A 6 -1.48 0.49 -18.91
CA PHE A 6 -1.21 0.00 -17.56
C PHE A 6 -1.94 -1.32 -17.27
N LEU A 7 -3.18 -1.47 -17.73
CA LEU A 7 -3.99 -2.68 -17.53
C LEU A 7 -3.43 -3.90 -18.27
N GLU A 8 -2.69 -3.68 -19.36
CA GLU A 8 -2.03 -4.77 -20.11
C GLU A 8 -0.62 -5.09 -19.58
N ASP A 9 0.06 -4.15 -18.92
CA ASP A 9 1.41 -4.34 -18.37
C ASP A 9 1.41 -4.94 -16.95
N LYS A 10 1.33 -6.28 -16.89
CA LYS A 10 1.40 -7.05 -15.64
C LYS A 10 2.67 -6.81 -14.83
N ARG A 11 3.81 -6.52 -15.47
CA ARG A 11 5.07 -6.28 -14.75
C ARG A 11 4.98 -4.97 -13.98
N THR A 12 4.47 -3.93 -14.63
CA THR A 12 4.29 -2.62 -13.99
C THR A 12 3.23 -2.70 -12.88
N GLN A 13 2.13 -3.44 -13.09
CA GLN A 13 1.15 -3.69 -12.02
C GLN A 13 1.77 -4.37 -10.80
N GLN A 14 2.53 -5.45 -11.00
CA GLN A 14 3.20 -6.15 -9.91
C GLN A 14 4.19 -5.24 -9.16
N ALA A 15 4.96 -4.43 -9.88
CA ALA A 15 5.88 -3.47 -9.28
C ALA A 15 5.14 -2.42 -8.43
N VAL A 16 4.02 -1.90 -8.92
CA VAL A 16 3.17 -0.96 -8.16
C VAL A 16 2.59 -1.63 -6.93
N ILE A 17 2.01 -2.83 -7.05
CA ILE A 17 1.44 -3.57 -5.92
C ILE A 17 2.50 -3.84 -4.85
N MET A 18 3.69 -4.28 -5.23
CA MET A 18 4.80 -4.48 -4.30
C MET A 18 5.21 -3.19 -3.59
N SER A 19 5.24 -2.07 -4.32
CA SER A 19 5.53 -0.76 -3.74
C SER A 19 4.49 -0.37 -2.68
N LEU A 20 3.20 -0.62 -2.93
CA LEU A 20 2.13 -0.38 -1.96
C LEU A 20 2.25 -1.25 -0.71
N ILE A 21 2.64 -2.53 -0.85
CA ILE A 21 2.91 -3.43 0.28
C ILE A 21 4.06 -2.87 1.13
N ILE A 22 5.16 -2.45 0.50
CA ILE A 22 6.33 -1.90 1.20
C ILE A 22 5.95 -0.63 1.98
N ILE A 23 5.17 0.27 1.38
CA ILE A 23 4.68 1.48 2.04
C ILE A 23 3.85 1.13 3.28
N GLY A 24 2.90 0.20 3.17
CA GLY A 24 2.08 -0.19 4.31
C GLY A 24 2.84 -0.94 5.41
N GLU A 25 3.84 -1.73 5.05
CA GLU A 25 4.74 -2.37 6.01
C GLU A 25 5.59 -1.33 6.76
N ALA A 26 6.14 -0.34 6.05
CA ALA A 26 6.89 0.75 6.65
C ALA A 26 5.99 1.58 7.60
N ALA A 27 4.79 1.95 7.17
CA ALA A 27 3.81 2.65 8.00
C ALA A 27 3.48 1.88 9.29
N THR A 28 3.31 0.56 9.18
CA THR A 28 3.05 -0.32 10.33
C THR A 28 4.20 -0.28 11.33
N LYS A 29 5.46 -0.40 10.84
CA LYS A 29 6.65 -0.33 11.70
C LYS A 29 6.80 1.02 12.39
N VAL A 30 6.45 2.12 11.72
CA VAL A 30 6.47 3.45 12.34
C VAL A 30 5.43 3.54 13.44
N MET A 31 4.18 3.13 13.18
CA MET A 31 3.12 3.16 14.20
C MET A 31 3.46 2.30 15.43
N ASP A 32 4.01 1.10 15.20
CA ASP A 32 4.27 0.12 16.25
C ASP A 32 5.56 0.46 17.04
N GLY A 33 6.58 1.02 16.38
CA GLY A 33 7.88 1.33 16.99
C GLY A 33 8.05 2.79 17.45
N TYR A 34 7.26 3.72 16.89
CA TYR A 34 7.34 5.16 17.14
C TYR A 34 5.94 5.76 17.27
N THR A 35 5.14 5.21 18.19
CA THR A 35 3.74 5.59 18.38
C THR A 35 3.53 7.09 18.57
N ASP A 36 4.31 7.75 19.43
CA ASP A 36 4.20 9.19 19.68
C ASP A 36 4.39 10.02 18.40
N PHE A 37 5.34 9.62 17.54
CA PHE A 37 5.58 10.28 16.26
C PHE A 37 4.37 10.11 15.33
N SER A 38 3.85 8.89 15.20
CA SER A 38 2.69 8.65 14.35
C SER A 38 1.43 9.41 14.82
N GLN A 39 1.26 9.59 16.13
CA GLN A 39 0.16 10.36 16.71
C GLN A 39 0.33 11.87 16.53
N ALA A 40 1.58 12.36 16.57
CA ALA A 40 1.90 13.76 16.31
C ALA A 40 1.73 14.15 14.83
N HIS A 41 1.68 13.19 13.91
CA HIS A 41 1.51 13.37 12.47
C HIS A 41 0.21 12.74 11.93
N PRO A 42 -0.97 13.20 12.36
CA PRO A 42 -2.26 12.63 11.93
C PRO A 42 -2.62 12.93 10.47
N GLU A 43 -1.95 13.89 9.84
CA GLU A 43 -2.08 14.21 8.41
C GLU A 43 -1.59 13.06 7.51
N VAL A 44 -0.71 12.21 8.04
CA VAL A 44 -0.25 11.02 7.33
C VAL A 44 -1.26 9.90 7.58
N PRO A 45 -1.77 9.23 6.53
CA PRO A 45 -2.86 8.26 6.67
C PRO A 45 -2.34 6.87 7.10
N TRP A 46 -1.68 6.78 8.25
CA TRP A 46 -0.98 5.59 8.74
C TRP A 46 -1.85 4.32 8.73
N HIS A 47 -3.05 4.42 9.29
CA HIS A 47 -3.97 3.28 9.38
C HIS A 47 -4.49 2.83 8.01
N ASN A 48 -4.68 3.76 7.07
CA ASN A 48 -5.08 3.41 5.71
C ASN A 48 -3.95 2.66 5.00
N MET A 49 -2.69 3.07 5.19
CA MET A 49 -1.53 2.38 4.61
C MET A 49 -1.38 0.97 5.18
N ARG A 50 -1.52 0.79 6.50
CA ARG A 50 -1.55 -0.52 7.15
C ARG A 50 -2.71 -1.39 6.64
N GLY A 51 -3.91 -0.81 6.56
CA GLY A 51 -5.11 -1.48 6.05
C GLY A 51 -4.98 -1.91 4.59
N MET A 52 -4.41 -1.06 3.74
CA MET A 52 -4.13 -1.36 2.33
C MET A 52 -3.18 -2.55 2.20
N ARG A 53 -2.06 -2.56 2.94
CA ARG A 53 -1.13 -3.70 2.95
C ARG A 53 -1.83 -4.98 3.37
N ASN A 54 -2.68 -4.94 4.40
CA ASN A 54 -3.44 -6.11 4.83
C ASN A 54 -4.40 -6.60 3.74
N ARG A 55 -5.13 -5.69 3.08
CA ARG A 55 -6.03 -6.05 1.98
C ARG A 55 -5.29 -6.67 0.80
N ILE A 56 -4.16 -6.08 0.40
CA ILE A 56 -3.34 -6.60 -0.70
C ILE A 56 -2.72 -7.95 -0.35
N ALA A 57 -2.21 -8.12 0.87
CA ALA A 57 -1.60 -9.37 1.32
C ALA A 57 -2.61 -10.53 1.44
N HIS A 58 -3.85 -10.25 1.85
CA HIS A 58 -4.90 -11.27 2.03
C HIS A 58 -5.79 -11.48 0.80
N GLY A 59 -5.82 -10.53 -0.14
CA GLY A 59 -6.68 -10.56 -1.33
C GLY A 59 -5.93 -10.30 -2.64
N TYR A 60 -4.65 -10.69 -2.73
CA TYR A 60 -3.77 -10.42 -3.88
C TYR A 60 -4.38 -10.85 -5.23
N PHE A 61 -5.23 -11.88 -5.24
CA PHE A 61 -5.93 -12.35 -6.44
C PHE A 61 -7.19 -11.55 -6.80
N ASP A 62 -7.76 -10.79 -5.86
CA ASP A 62 -9.02 -10.05 -5.99
C ASP A 62 -8.82 -8.53 -6.12
N ILE A 63 -7.58 -8.09 -6.40
CA ILE A 63 -7.29 -6.67 -6.62
C ILE A 63 -7.89 -6.27 -7.97
N ASN A 64 -9.00 -5.54 -7.92
CA ASN A 64 -9.53 -4.86 -9.10
C ASN A 64 -8.62 -3.66 -9.44
N LEU A 65 -8.01 -3.70 -10.63
CA LEU A 65 -7.21 -2.61 -11.20
C LEU A 65 -7.96 -1.80 -12.28
N GLY A 66 -9.19 -2.20 -12.63
CA GLY A 66 -9.92 -1.79 -13.83
C GLY A 66 -11.42 -1.58 -13.63
#